data_AF-A0A3Q3VRD7-F1
#
_entry.id   AF-A0A3Q3VRD7-F1
#
_cell.length_a   1.000
_cell.length_b   1.000
_cell.length_c   1.000
_cell.angle_alpha   90.00
_cell.angle_beta   90.00
_cell.angle_gamma   90.00
#
_symmetry.space_group_name_H-M   'P 1'
#
loop_
_entity.id
_entity.type
_entity.pdbx_description
1 polymer ?
#
loop_
_entity_poly.entity_id
_entity_poly.type
_entity_poly.pdbx_seq_one_letter_code
_entity_poly.pdbx_strand_id
1 'polypeptide(L)'
;GGLSLDIAGGEEAEEQRAALRWSTGAPGGEELEQDREEEEEEEKEELPYPSLAPVVLLALSQTSPPRSWCLRADCTLINFFRPLESKVSRKGTRCVHICALDDGIFVFFAGEMVVKMVALGVIGQSGYLGDTWNRLDFFIVIVGMLEYSLDGHNVSLSAIRTVRVLRPLRAINRVPSMRILVTLLLDTLPMLGNVLALCFFVFFIFGIVGVQLWAGLLRNRCFMGEDIKIGYYRPDGTDDHPFICSTERENGMLRCADVPHRRVAGTSCSLDAEEARTDIRPSVDESVPCVNWYQFYNECRAGEINPHKGAINFDNIGYAWIAIFQVITLEGWVDIMYYVMDAHSFYNFIYFIFLIIVSTNTHSNMHNT
;
A
#
# COMPACT_ATOMS: atom_id res chain seq x y z
N GLY A 1 -57.98 -70.06 -3.72
CA GLY A 1 -56.54 -70.26 -3.53
C GLY A 1 -55.79 -69.51 -4.60
N GLY A 2 -54.76 -68.78 -4.22
CA GLY A 2 -53.79 -68.10 -5.11
C GLY A 2 -54.30 -66.78 -5.71
N LEU A 3 -53.54 -65.69 -5.82
CA LEU A 3 -52.08 -65.53 -5.81
C LEU A 3 -51.69 -64.08 -5.43
N SER A 4 -50.64 -63.99 -4.59
CA SER A 4 -49.52 -63.04 -4.52
C SER A 4 -49.66 -61.54 -4.82
N LEU A 5 -49.15 -60.74 -3.87
CA LEU A 5 -48.25 -59.62 -4.14
C LEU A 5 -47.35 -59.33 -2.93
N ASP A 6 -46.07 -59.67 -3.11
CA ASP A 6 -44.84 -59.04 -2.58
C ASP A 6 -44.83 -57.50 -2.87
N ILE A 7 -44.10 -56.57 -2.26
CA ILE A 7 -42.97 -56.53 -1.31
C ILE A 7 -42.82 -55.04 -0.85
N ALA A 8 -42.31 -54.88 0.37
CA ALA A 8 -41.50 -53.78 0.95
C ALA A 8 -41.99 -52.32 1.10
N GLY A 9 -41.70 -51.79 2.30
CA GLY A 9 -41.32 -50.39 2.51
C GLY A 9 -42.08 -49.67 3.63
N GLY A 10 -41.92 -50.10 4.89
CA GLY A 10 -42.49 -49.40 6.05
C GLY A 10 -41.39 -48.73 6.88
N GLU A 11 -41.51 -47.40 7.06
CA GLU A 11 -41.06 -46.65 8.26
C GLU A 11 -41.40 -45.14 8.18
N GLU A 12 -42.60 -44.75 7.73
CA GLU A 12 -43.01 -43.32 7.68
C GLU A 12 -44.46 -43.05 8.16
N ALA A 13 -45.15 -44.01 8.78
CA ALA A 13 -46.60 -43.94 8.97
C ALA A 13 -47.10 -43.83 10.43
N GLU A 14 -46.26 -43.41 11.38
CA GLU A 14 -46.67 -43.29 12.79
C GLU A 14 -46.78 -41.86 13.34
N GLU A 15 -46.36 -40.84 12.58
CA GLU A 15 -46.43 -39.44 13.05
C GLU A 15 -47.71 -38.70 12.60
N GLN A 16 -48.52 -39.29 11.72
CA GLN A 16 -49.67 -38.63 11.09
C GLN A 16 -51.04 -38.85 11.80
N ARG A 17 -51.11 -39.59 12.91
CA ARG A 17 -52.40 -39.93 13.56
C ARG A 17 -52.80 -39.08 14.77
N ALA A 18 -51.96 -38.15 15.21
CA ALA A 18 -52.31 -37.24 16.31
C ALA A 18 -53.11 -36.00 15.86
N ALA A 19 -53.12 -35.67 14.57
CA ALA A 19 -53.65 -34.39 14.08
C ALA A 19 -55.14 -34.40 13.66
N LEU A 20 -55.84 -35.55 13.69
CA LEU A 20 -57.14 -35.71 13.00
C LEU A 20 -58.38 -35.77 13.91
N ARG A 21 -58.32 -35.28 15.16
CA ARG A 21 -59.40 -35.46 16.15
C ARG A 21 -60.05 -34.19 16.73
N TRP A 22 -60.08 -33.08 15.99
CA TRP A 22 -60.92 -31.94 16.39
C TRP A 22 -61.74 -31.26 15.27
N SER A 23 -61.82 -31.86 14.08
CA SER A 23 -62.69 -31.33 13.00
C SER A 23 -64.15 -31.81 13.15
N THR A 24 -64.94 -31.16 14.01
CA THR A 24 -66.42 -31.15 13.89
C THR A 24 -67.03 -29.86 14.47
N GLY A 25 -67.66 -29.04 13.61
CA GLY A 25 -68.83 -28.21 13.98
C GLY A 25 -68.65 -26.69 14.03
N ALA A 26 -69.04 -26.03 12.92
CA ALA A 26 -69.32 -24.60 12.64
C ALA A 26 -70.18 -23.81 13.68
N PRO A 27 -70.59 -22.54 13.42
CA PRO A 27 -69.90 -21.35 12.86
C PRO A 27 -70.09 -20.10 13.76
N GLY A 28 -69.18 -19.13 13.72
CA GLY A 28 -69.38 -17.83 14.37
C GLY A 28 -68.08 -17.05 14.38
N GLY A 29 -68.16 -15.74 14.13
CA GLY A 29 -67.02 -14.86 13.85
C GLY A 29 -65.97 -14.78 14.96
N GLU A 30 -64.91 -14.02 14.64
CA GLU A 30 -63.71 -13.74 15.45
C GLU A 30 -62.47 -14.55 15.06
N GLU A 31 -62.04 -14.49 13.79
CA GLU A 31 -60.64 -14.69 13.42
C GLU A 31 -60.26 -13.68 12.32
N LEU A 32 -60.09 -12.43 12.73
CA LEU A 32 -59.32 -11.40 12.01
C LEU A 32 -58.59 -10.44 12.97
N GLU A 33 -58.49 -10.78 14.26
CA GLU A 33 -57.89 -9.94 15.31
C GLU A 33 -56.69 -10.54 16.03
N GLN A 34 -56.24 -11.76 15.70
CA GLN A 34 -55.18 -12.44 16.47
C GLN A 34 -53.90 -12.74 15.66
N ASP A 35 -53.52 -11.81 14.78
CA ASP A 35 -52.20 -11.74 14.12
C ASP A 35 -51.62 -10.29 14.17
N ARG A 36 -52.13 -9.44 15.08
CA ARG A 36 -51.68 -8.04 15.25
C ARG A 36 -51.67 -7.56 16.70
N GLU A 37 -51.54 -8.48 17.66
CA GLU A 37 -51.50 -8.15 19.10
C GLU A 37 -50.25 -8.71 19.82
N GLU A 38 -49.17 -8.99 19.09
CA GLU A 38 -47.82 -9.14 19.66
C GLU A 38 -46.91 -7.92 19.40
N GLU A 39 -47.49 -6.75 19.05
CA GLU A 39 -46.75 -5.49 18.83
C GLU A 39 -46.80 -4.49 20.00
N GLU A 40 -47.42 -4.81 21.14
CA GLU A 40 -47.49 -3.88 22.29
C GLU A 40 -47.08 -4.54 23.63
N GLU A 41 -45.82 -4.98 23.73
CA GLU A 41 -45.15 -5.06 25.03
C GLU A 41 -43.78 -4.34 24.98
N GLU A 42 -43.73 -3.25 25.74
CA GLU A 42 -42.55 -2.50 26.15
C GLU A 42 -41.58 -2.04 25.04
N GLU A 43 -41.92 -0.87 24.47
CA GLU A 43 -40.96 0.15 24.06
C GLU A 43 -40.10 0.57 25.28
N LYS A 44 -39.20 -0.30 25.73
CA LYS A 44 -37.98 0.14 26.40
C LYS A 44 -37.15 0.79 25.30
N GLU A 45 -37.14 2.12 25.29
CA GLU A 45 -36.10 2.90 24.62
C GLU A 45 -34.73 2.38 25.07
N GLU A 46 -34.17 1.41 24.35
CA GLU A 46 -32.75 1.10 24.43
C GLU A 46 -32.00 2.30 23.86
N LEU A 47 -31.51 3.15 24.77
CA LEU A 47 -30.61 4.26 24.42
C LEU A 47 -29.48 3.72 23.55
N PRO A 48 -29.18 4.33 22.39
CA PRO A 48 -28.27 3.69 21.44
C PRO A 48 -26.78 3.83 21.78
N TYR A 49 -26.40 4.30 22.98
CA TYR A 49 -24.99 4.53 23.34
C TYR A 49 -24.72 4.49 24.86
N PRO A 50 -24.18 3.40 25.44
CA PRO A 50 -23.76 3.36 26.84
C PRO A 50 -22.49 4.22 27.14
N SER A 51 -21.84 4.77 26.11
CA SER A 51 -20.60 5.56 26.24
C SER A 51 -20.82 7.06 26.51
N LEU A 52 -22.03 7.58 26.32
CA LEU A 52 -22.38 9.00 26.53
C LEU A 52 -22.97 9.28 27.92
N ALA A 53 -23.56 8.28 28.57
CA ALA A 53 -24.15 8.39 29.90
C ALA A 53 -23.19 8.96 30.98
N PRO A 54 -21.91 8.50 31.09
CA PRO A 54 -21.03 9.04 32.13
C PRO A 54 -20.65 10.50 31.89
N VAL A 55 -20.54 10.96 30.64
CA VAL A 55 -20.18 12.35 30.30
C VAL A 55 -21.35 13.30 30.58
N VAL A 56 -22.57 12.89 30.25
CA VAL A 56 -23.79 13.66 30.53
C VAL A 56 -24.03 13.77 32.05
N LEU A 57 -23.80 12.68 32.80
CA LEU A 57 -23.90 12.68 34.27
C LEU A 57 -22.79 13.53 34.92
N LEU A 58 -21.58 13.57 34.36
CA LEU A 58 -20.50 14.44 34.84
C LEU A 58 -20.80 15.93 34.56
N ALA A 59 -21.37 16.24 33.40
CA ALA A 59 -21.79 17.60 33.05
C ALA A 59 -22.92 18.12 33.95
N LEU A 60 -23.79 17.24 34.44
CA LEU A 60 -24.87 17.56 35.39
C LEU A 60 -24.38 17.72 36.84
N SER A 61 -23.22 17.14 37.20
CA SER A 61 -22.66 17.21 38.56
C SER A 61 -21.69 18.38 38.79
N GLN A 62 -21.33 19.15 37.75
CA GLN A 62 -20.33 20.22 37.85
C GLN A 62 -20.94 21.64 37.92
N THR A 63 -20.69 22.32 39.04
CA THR A 63 -21.30 23.61 39.41
C THR A 63 -20.51 24.85 38.96
N SER A 64 -19.33 24.71 38.34
CA SER A 64 -18.54 25.86 37.88
C SER A 64 -18.99 26.36 36.49
N PRO A 65 -19.41 27.64 36.35
CA PRO A 65 -20.05 28.15 35.14
C PRO A 65 -19.23 28.07 33.84
N PRO A 66 -17.90 28.36 33.80
CA PRO A 66 -17.16 28.31 32.53
C PRO A 66 -16.96 26.88 32.02
N ARG A 67 -16.79 25.88 32.90
CA ARG A 67 -16.59 24.47 32.52
C ARG A 67 -17.89 23.82 32.04
N SER A 68 -19.01 24.11 32.69
CA SER A 68 -20.32 23.54 32.36
C SER A 68 -20.89 24.08 31.04
N TRP A 69 -20.62 25.34 30.71
CA TRP A 69 -20.98 25.93 29.41
C TRP A 69 -20.16 25.34 28.26
N CYS A 70 -18.85 25.13 28.49
CA CYS A 70 -17.95 24.54 27.50
C CYS A 70 -18.29 23.08 27.18
N LEU A 71 -18.62 22.27 28.20
CA LEU A 71 -19.03 20.87 28.02
C LEU A 71 -20.38 20.75 27.29
N ARG A 72 -21.33 21.64 27.57
CA ARG A 72 -22.61 21.70 26.84
C ARG A 72 -22.44 22.14 25.39
N ALA A 73 -21.50 23.05 25.12
CA ALA A 73 -21.16 23.45 23.76
C ALA A 73 -20.53 22.29 22.98
N ASP A 74 -19.61 21.51 23.58
CA ASP A 74 -19.00 20.34 22.92
C ASP A 74 -20.06 19.27 22.53
N CYS A 75 -21.06 19.05 23.39
CA CYS A 75 -22.18 18.14 23.10
C CYS A 75 -23.11 18.62 21.98
N THR A 76 -23.39 19.93 21.87
CA THR A 76 -24.18 20.47 20.73
C THR A 76 -23.36 20.48 19.44
N LEU A 77 -22.04 20.63 19.56
CA LEU A 77 -21.05 20.57 18.48
C LEU A 77 -21.01 19.20 17.78
N ILE A 78 -21.05 18.13 18.58
CA ILE A 78 -21.04 16.73 18.08
C ILE A 78 -22.36 16.39 17.37
N ASN A 79 -23.49 16.91 17.82
CA ASN A 79 -24.80 16.70 17.18
C ASN A 79 -24.93 17.39 15.81
N PHE A 80 -24.20 18.49 15.58
CA PHE A 80 -24.11 19.13 14.27
C PHE A 80 -23.35 18.26 13.24
N PHE A 81 -22.58 17.28 13.70
CA PHE A 81 -21.75 16.39 12.88
C PHE A 81 -22.44 15.09 12.45
N ARG A 82 -23.79 15.01 12.50
CA ARG A 82 -24.52 13.96 11.75
C ARG A 82 -24.18 14.16 10.27
N PRO A 83 -23.59 13.16 9.58
CA PRO A 83 -22.99 13.38 8.28
C PRO A 83 -24.07 13.83 7.30
N LEU A 84 -23.86 15.00 6.70
CA LEU A 84 -24.56 15.41 5.48
C LEU A 84 -24.09 14.50 4.34
N GLU A 85 -24.62 13.28 4.28
CA GLU A 85 -24.73 12.56 3.01
C GLU A 85 -25.75 13.28 2.15
N SER A 86 -25.32 14.27 1.37
CA SER A 86 -26.12 14.73 0.24
C SER A 86 -25.27 15.19 -0.95
N LYS A 87 -25.35 14.35 -1.99
CA LYS A 87 -25.31 14.67 -3.42
C LYS A 87 -24.06 15.37 -3.95
N VAL A 88 -23.10 14.51 -4.31
CA VAL A 88 -22.02 14.79 -5.25
C VAL A 88 -22.58 15.10 -6.65
N SER A 89 -22.35 16.30 -7.19
CA SER A 89 -22.43 16.53 -8.65
C SER A 89 -21.53 17.66 -9.19
N ARG A 90 -20.78 17.28 -10.25
CA ARG A 90 -20.19 18.04 -11.38
C ARG A 90 -18.97 18.99 -11.18
N LYS A 91 -18.02 18.91 -12.11
CA LYS A 91 -16.65 19.52 -12.16
C LYS A 91 -16.76 21.06 -12.34
N GLY A 92 -16.00 21.83 -11.55
CA GLY A 92 -15.87 23.29 -11.67
C GLY A 92 -15.92 24.02 -10.32
N THR A 93 -17.04 23.94 -9.61
CA THR A 93 -17.31 24.58 -8.30
C THR A 93 -16.97 23.70 -7.09
N ARG A 94 -16.71 22.40 -7.30
CA ARG A 94 -16.41 21.43 -6.22
C ARG A 94 -15.17 21.76 -5.40
N CYS A 95 -14.11 22.29 -6.01
CA CYS A 95 -12.88 22.61 -5.27
C CYS A 95 -13.14 23.70 -4.24
N VAL A 96 -13.84 24.78 -4.64
CA VAL A 96 -14.15 25.91 -3.76
C VAL A 96 -15.08 25.49 -2.62
N HIS A 97 -16.11 24.69 -2.88
CA HIS A 97 -16.99 24.19 -1.82
C HIS A 97 -16.29 23.21 -0.87
N ILE A 98 -15.45 22.31 -1.38
CA ILE A 98 -14.68 21.38 -0.54
C ILE A 98 -13.65 22.13 0.31
N CYS A 99 -12.98 23.14 -0.27
CA CYS A 99 -12.06 24.00 0.46
C CYS A 99 -12.76 24.82 1.54
N ALA A 100 -13.91 25.44 1.23
CA ALA A 100 -14.68 26.20 2.21
C ALA A 100 -15.22 25.32 3.36
N LEU A 101 -15.58 24.06 3.07
CA LEU A 101 -15.97 23.10 4.10
C LEU A 101 -14.77 22.70 4.96
N ASP A 102 -13.60 22.42 4.37
CA ASP A 102 -12.37 22.08 5.11
C ASP A 102 -11.92 23.25 6.01
N ASP A 103 -11.97 24.48 5.51
CA ASP A 103 -11.65 25.70 6.28
C ASP A 103 -12.65 25.93 7.42
N GLY A 104 -13.94 25.74 7.18
CA GLY A 104 -14.98 25.83 8.21
C GLY A 104 -14.81 24.76 9.29
N ILE A 105 -14.49 23.53 8.90
CA ILE A 105 -14.18 22.42 9.80
C ILE A 105 -12.92 22.73 10.61
N PHE A 106 -11.87 23.29 9.99
CA PHE A 106 -10.64 23.65 10.67
C PHE A 106 -10.85 24.70 11.77
N VAL A 107 -11.57 25.78 11.48
CA VAL A 107 -11.87 26.85 12.45
C VAL A 107 -12.66 26.31 13.64
N PHE A 108 -13.61 25.43 13.37
CA PHE A 108 -14.42 24.77 14.39
C PHE A 108 -13.59 23.89 15.33
N PHE A 109 -12.69 23.07 14.77
CA PHE A 109 -11.77 22.25 15.56
C PHE A 109 -10.77 23.09 16.35
N ALA A 110 -10.25 24.17 15.77
CA ALA A 110 -9.41 25.12 16.49
C ALA A 110 -10.17 25.76 17.67
N GLY A 111 -11.46 26.06 17.48
CA GLY A 111 -12.35 26.54 18.53
C GLY A 111 -12.58 25.53 19.66
N GLU A 112 -12.93 24.29 19.32
CA GLU A 112 -13.08 23.18 20.27
C GLU A 112 -11.79 22.98 21.09
N MET A 113 -10.64 23.06 20.43
CA MET A 113 -9.33 22.91 21.03
C MET A 113 -8.99 24.03 22.02
N VAL A 114 -9.28 25.30 21.68
CA VAL A 114 -9.14 26.44 22.59
C VAL A 114 -10.05 26.29 23.81
N VAL A 115 -11.30 25.84 23.60
CA VAL A 115 -12.25 25.57 24.69
C VAL A 115 -11.72 24.50 25.64
N LYS A 116 -11.18 23.39 25.10
CA LYS A 116 -10.56 22.31 25.90
C LYS A 116 -9.32 22.78 26.66
N MET A 117 -8.48 23.62 26.06
CA MET A 117 -7.31 24.21 26.73
C MET A 117 -7.70 25.11 27.92
N VAL A 118 -8.77 25.90 27.78
CA VAL A 118 -9.27 26.75 28.87
C VAL A 118 -9.93 25.93 29.99
N ALA A 119 -10.67 24.88 29.64
CA ALA A 119 -11.38 24.04 30.62
C ALA A 119 -10.45 23.14 31.45
N LEU A 120 -9.45 22.52 30.81
CA LEU A 120 -8.53 21.54 31.42
C LEU A 120 -7.21 22.15 31.92
N GLY A 121 -6.86 23.35 31.44
CA GLY A 121 -5.55 23.97 31.69
C GLY A 121 -4.47 23.46 30.74
N VAL A 122 -3.53 24.35 30.40
CA VAL A 122 -2.51 24.10 29.35
C VAL A 122 -1.36 23.22 29.85
N ILE A 123 -0.94 23.38 31.11
CA ILE A 123 0.24 22.74 31.69
C ILE A 123 -0.13 22.08 33.02
N GLY A 124 -0.13 20.74 33.05
CA GLY A 124 -0.40 19.91 34.23
C GLY A 124 -0.49 18.42 33.86
N GLN A 125 -0.25 17.50 34.82
CA GLN A 125 -0.36 16.04 34.60
C GLN A 125 -1.79 15.59 34.20
N SER A 126 -2.81 16.39 34.52
CA SER A 126 -4.20 16.22 34.07
C SER A 126 -4.65 17.32 33.09
N GLY A 127 -3.70 18.06 32.51
CA GLY A 127 -3.96 19.13 31.55
C GLY A 127 -4.10 18.61 30.12
N TYR A 128 -4.47 19.50 29.19
CA TYR A 128 -4.76 19.15 27.79
C TYR A 128 -3.59 18.42 27.08
N LEU A 129 -2.33 18.75 27.41
CA LEU A 129 -1.14 18.14 26.81
C LEU A 129 -0.74 16.77 27.40
N GLY A 130 -1.41 16.30 28.44
CA GLY A 130 -1.12 14.99 29.04
C GLY A 130 -1.61 13.80 28.21
N ASP A 131 -2.65 14.01 27.38
CA ASP A 131 -3.19 12.98 26.48
C ASP A 131 -2.48 13.02 25.12
N THR A 132 -1.99 11.88 24.66
CA THR A 132 -1.26 11.73 23.39
C THR A 132 -2.13 12.12 22.19
N TRP A 133 -3.43 11.86 22.27
CA TRP A 133 -4.39 12.17 21.21
C TRP A 133 -4.67 13.67 21.09
N ASN A 134 -4.76 14.37 22.22
CA ASN A 134 -4.90 15.83 22.25
C ASN A 134 -3.60 16.52 21.81
N ARG A 135 -2.43 15.93 22.10
CA ARG A 135 -1.13 16.40 21.59
C ARG A 135 -1.03 16.29 20.06
N LEU A 136 -1.57 15.23 19.47
CA LEU A 136 -1.67 15.08 18.01
C LEU A 136 -2.63 16.12 17.41
N ASP A 137 -3.79 16.35 18.01
CA ASP A 137 -4.75 17.35 17.53
C ASP A 137 -4.17 18.78 17.56
N PHE A 138 -3.48 19.14 18.66
CA PHE A 138 -2.73 20.39 18.77
C PHE A 138 -1.71 20.58 17.65
N PHE A 139 -0.91 19.56 17.36
CA PHE A 139 0.09 19.62 16.30
C PHE A 139 -0.57 19.91 14.94
N ILE A 140 -1.67 19.22 14.61
CA ILE A 140 -2.38 19.45 13.35
C ILE A 140 -2.97 20.87 13.28
N VAL A 141 -3.53 21.39 14.39
CA VAL A 141 -4.07 22.77 14.43
C VAL A 141 -2.96 23.81 14.21
N ILE A 142 -1.80 23.65 14.86
CA ILE A 142 -0.67 24.57 14.71
C ILE A 142 -0.12 24.55 13.29
N VAL A 143 0.07 23.37 12.69
CA VAL A 143 0.58 23.31 11.31
C VAL A 143 -0.45 23.87 10.31
N GLY A 144 -1.75 23.66 10.53
CA GLY A 144 -2.80 24.27 9.71
C GLY A 144 -2.86 25.80 9.85
N MET A 145 -2.65 26.35 11.05
CA MET A 145 -2.54 27.80 11.26
C MET A 145 -1.30 28.40 10.57
N LEU A 146 -0.18 27.67 10.60
CA LEU A 146 1.04 28.05 9.91
C LEU A 146 0.85 28.08 8.39
N GLU A 147 0.15 27.08 7.82
CA GLU A 147 -0.22 27.06 6.40
C GLU A 147 -1.04 28.29 6.00
N TYR A 148 -2.09 28.62 6.77
CA TYR A 148 -2.95 29.78 6.50
C TYR A 148 -2.18 31.11 6.55
N SER A 149 -1.24 31.24 7.50
CA SER A 149 -0.43 32.45 7.66
C SER A 149 0.57 32.65 6.50
N LEU A 150 1.07 31.56 5.91
CA LEU A 150 2.05 31.59 4.82
C LEU A 150 1.41 31.84 3.45
N ASP A 151 0.20 31.32 3.21
CA ASP A 151 -0.57 31.65 2.00
C ASP A 151 -0.90 33.16 1.95
N GLY A 152 -1.05 33.83 3.10
CA GLY A 152 -1.21 35.29 3.17
C GLY A 152 0.04 36.09 2.76
N HIS A 153 1.24 35.49 2.79
CA HIS A 153 2.51 36.13 2.44
C HIS A 153 3.04 35.73 1.04
N ASN A 154 2.25 34.98 0.24
CA ASN A 154 2.63 34.47 -1.09
C ASN A 154 3.92 33.64 -1.12
N VAL A 155 4.37 33.09 0.01
CA VAL A 155 5.55 32.22 0.08
C VAL A 155 5.09 30.78 -0.18
N SER A 156 5.24 30.32 -1.42
CA SER A 156 4.78 28.99 -1.83
C SER A 156 5.74 27.87 -1.42
N LEU A 157 5.63 27.37 -0.19
CA LEU A 157 6.27 26.13 0.21
C LEU A 157 5.37 24.94 -0.16
N SER A 158 5.62 24.33 -1.32
CA SER A 158 4.85 23.17 -1.81
C SER A 158 4.82 22.00 -0.81
N ALA A 159 5.80 21.91 0.09
CA ALA A 159 5.86 20.91 1.15
C ALA A 159 4.81 21.13 2.27
N ILE A 160 4.43 22.36 2.59
CA ILE A 160 3.45 22.63 3.66
C ILE A 160 2.04 22.20 3.23
N ARG A 161 1.74 22.34 1.93
CA ARG A 161 0.49 21.87 1.32
C ARG A 161 0.30 20.35 1.37
N THR A 162 1.33 19.54 1.65
CA THR A 162 1.15 18.10 1.84
C THR A 162 0.65 17.77 3.25
N VAL A 163 0.85 18.66 4.23
CA VAL A 163 0.45 18.42 5.62
C VAL A 163 -1.08 18.40 5.80
N ARG A 164 -1.84 19.03 4.90
CA ARG A 164 -3.31 18.90 4.88
C ARG A 164 -3.80 17.45 4.74
N VAL A 165 -2.98 16.53 4.21
CA VAL A 165 -3.26 15.08 4.17
C VAL A 165 -3.37 14.46 5.57
N LEU A 166 -2.84 15.12 6.60
CA LEU A 166 -2.97 14.69 8.00
C LEU A 166 -4.29 15.12 8.65
N ARG A 167 -5.05 16.07 8.07
CA ARG A 167 -6.33 16.56 8.65
C ARG A 167 -7.36 15.44 8.90
N PRO A 168 -7.53 14.44 8.01
CA PRO A 168 -8.41 13.29 8.26
C PRO A 168 -8.03 12.44 9.48
N LEU A 169 -6.77 12.48 9.95
CA LEU A 169 -6.37 11.75 11.16
C LEU A 169 -7.09 12.25 12.42
N ARG A 170 -7.61 13.49 12.43
CA ARG A 170 -8.48 13.99 13.52
C ARG A 170 -9.78 13.20 13.64
N ALA A 171 -10.24 12.51 12.58
CA ALA A 171 -11.41 11.65 12.65
C ALA A 171 -11.19 10.46 13.60
N ILE A 172 -9.95 9.97 13.73
CA ILE A 172 -9.58 8.94 14.72
C ILE A 172 -9.86 9.47 16.12
N ASN A 173 -9.59 10.76 16.38
CA ASN A 173 -9.91 11.38 17.65
C ASN A 173 -11.42 11.53 17.91
N ARG A 174 -12.27 11.50 16.89
CA ARG A 174 -13.73 11.62 17.08
C ARG A 174 -14.42 10.26 17.26
N VAL A 175 -13.84 9.18 16.74
CA VAL A 175 -14.44 7.85 16.79
C VAL A 175 -13.68 6.97 17.81
N PRO A 176 -14.26 6.70 18.99
CA PRO A 176 -13.58 5.91 20.03
C PRO A 176 -13.19 4.51 19.56
N SER A 177 -13.98 3.88 18.68
CA SER A 177 -13.67 2.57 18.09
C SER A 177 -12.38 2.59 17.27
N MET A 178 -12.11 3.68 16.54
CA MET A 178 -10.88 3.83 15.75
C MET A 178 -9.66 4.06 16.65
N ARG A 179 -9.84 4.82 17.77
CA ARG A 179 -8.77 5.00 18.77
C ARG A 179 -8.34 3.67 19.36
N ILE A 180 -9.29 2.83 19.75
CA ILE A 180 -9.01 1.52 20.33
C ILE A 180 -8.21 0.68 19.33
N LEU A 181 -8.63 0.61 18.06
CA LEU A 181 -7.90 -0.13 17.03
C LEU A 181 -6.45 0.36 16.84
N VAL A 182 -6.24 1.67 16.73
CA VAL A 182 -4.89 2.23 16.54
C VAL A 182 -4.02 2.02 17.78
N THR A 183 -4.55 2.20 18.98
CA THR A 183 -3.81 1.93 20.22
C THR A 183 -3.41 0.46 20.28
N LEU A 184 -4.34 -0.47 20.00
CA LEU A 184 -4.03 -1.90 19.97
C LEU A 184 -2.94 -2.23 18.93
N LEU A 185 -2.97 -1.60 17.76
CA LEU A 185 -1.91 -1.76 16.76
C LEU A 185 -0.57 -1.24 17.29
N LEU A 186 -0.53 -0.03 17.85
CA LEU A 186 0.68 0.58 18.41
C LEU A 186 1.24 -0.24 19.60
N ASP A 187 0.38 -0.87 20.39
CA ASP A 187 0.78 -1.74 21.51
C ASP A 187 1.48 -3.02 21.02
N THR A 188 1.24 -3.47 19.78
CA THR A 188 1.95 -4.62 19.19
C THR A 188 3.29 -4.25 18.53
N LEU A 189 3.51 -2.99 18.16
CA LEU A 189 4.78 -2.53 17.56
C LEU A 189 6.04 -2.80 18.40
N PRO A 190 6.07 -2.63 19.74
CA PRO A 190 7.28 -2.91 20.52
C PRO A 190 7.69 -4.39 20.45
N MET A 191 6.74 -5.31 20.32
CA MET A 191 7.04 -6.74 20.11
C MET A 191 7.69 -6.98 18.73
N LEU A 192 7.21 -6.26 17.70
CA LEU A 192 7.79 -6.30 16.36
C LEU A 192 9.21 -5.71 16.29
N GLY A 193 9.56 -4.79 17.20
CA GLY A 193 10.86 -4.13 17.24
C GLY A 193 12.06 -5.09 17.30
N ASN A 194 11.93 -6.20 18.03
CA ASN A 194 12.97 -7.23 18.11
C ASN A 194 13.23 -7.90 16.75
N VAL A 195 12.15 -8.16 15.99
CA VAL A 195 12.25 -8.76 14.64
C VAL A 195 12.83 -7.75 13.65
N LEU A 196 12.41 -6.49 13.73
CA LEU A 196 12.98 -5.43 12.89
C LEU A 196 14.47 -5.23 13.14
N ALA A 197 14.95 -5.38 14.38
CA ALA A 197 16.38 -5.32 14.68
C ALA A 197 17.15 -6.49 14.04
N LEU A 198 16.60 -7.70 14.05
CA LEU A 198 17.19 -8.85 13.37
C LEU A 198 17.19 -8.63 11.83
N CYS A 199 16.07 -8.18 11.28
CA CYS A 199 15.94 -7.86 9.85
C CYS A 199 16.97 -6.79 9.42
N PHE A 200 17.16 -5.74 10.23
CA PHE A 200 18.19 -4.72 9.99
C PHE A 200 19.60 -5.31 9.95
N PHE A 201 19.91 -6.28 10.83
CA PHE A 201 21.21 -6.94 10.83
C PHE A 201 21.45 -7.77 9.55
N VAL A 202 20.42 -8.48 9.07
CA VAL A 202 20.46 -9.20 7.79
C VAL A 202 20.70 -8.22 6.64
N PHE A 203 19.95 -7.11 6.58
CA PHE A 203 20.18 -6.06 5.58
C PHE A 203 21.58 -5.47 5.63
N PHE A 204 22.16 -5.32 6.83
CA PHE A 204 23.51 -4.79 6.96
C PHE A 204 24.56 -5.76 6.43
N ILE A 205 24.53 -7.03 6.85
CA ILE A 205 25.51 -8.04 6.39
C ILE A 205 25.44 -8.21 4.88
N PHE A 206 24.25 -8.54 4.35
CA PHE A 206 24.07 -8.80 2.94
C PHE A 206 24.27 -7.54 2.10
N GLY A 207 23.88 -6.36 2.62
CA GLY A 207 24.13 -5.07 1.98
C GLY A 207 25.60 -4.77 1.80
N ILE A 208 26.43 -4.96 2.83
CA ILE A 208 27.87 -4.74 2.72
C ILE A 208 28.51 -5.75 1.76
N VAL A 209 28.13 -7.03 1.84
CA VAL A 209 28.63 -8.06 0.91
C VAL A 209 28.26 -7.71 -0.54
N GLY A 210 27.02 -7.29 -0.79
CA GLY A 210 26.56 -6.93 -2.13
C GLY A 210 27.28 -5.70 -2.70
N VAL A 211 27.51 -4.67 -1.88
CA VAL A 211 28.29 -3.48 -2.31
C VAL A 211 29.74 -3.85 -2.63
N GLN A 212 30.37 -4.70 -1.82
CA GLN A 212 31.77 -5.11 -2.07
C GLN A 212 31.93 -5.97 -3.32
N LEU A 213 30.92 -6.77 -3.67
CA LEU A 213 30.99 -7.65 -4.83
C LEU A 213 30.56 -6.98 -6.15
N TRP A 214 29.56 -6.09 -6.13
CA TRP A 214 28.90 -5.65 -7.36
C TRP A 214 28.80 -4.13 -7.55
N ALA A 215 29.50 -3.33 -6.74
CA ALA A 215 29.54 -1.89 -6.95
C ALA A 215 30.04 -1.55 -8.36
N GLY A 216 29.26 -0.76 -9.10
CA GLY A 216 29.57 -0.30 -10.45
C GLY A 216 29.31 -1.30 -11.57
N LEU A 217 29.12 -2.60 -11.27
CA LEU A 217 29.04 -3.64 -12.30
C LEU A 217 27.74 -3.59 -13.12
N LEU A 218 26.62 -3.24 -12.48
CA LEU A 218 25.32 -3.16 -13.16
C LEU A 218 25.24 -2.00 -14.16
N ARG A 219 26.25 -1.10 -14.17
CA ARG A 219 26.38 -0.02 -15.17
C ARG A 219 26.98 -0.51 -16.47
N ASN A 220 27.62 -1.68 -16.51
CA ASN A 220 28.35 -2.15 -17.68
C ASN A 220 27.45 -2.32 -18.91
N ARG A 221 27.87 -1.77 -20.05
CA ARG A 221 27.20 -1.87 -21.36
C ARG A 221 28.25 -2.09 -22.45
N CYS A 222 27.81 -2.62 -23.58
CA CYS A 222 28.66 -2.77 -24.76
C CYS A 222 28.64 -1.51 -25.60
N PHE A 223 29.81 -0.92 -25.81
CA PHE A 223 30.05 0.25 -26.65
C PHE A 223 30.76 -0.18 -27.95
N MET A 224 30.57 0.61 -29.00
CA MET A 224 31.44 0.53 -30.17
C MET A 224 32.79 1.17 -29.82
N GLY A 225 33.88 0.71 -30.46
CA GLY A 225 35.25 1.13 -30.16
C GLY A 225 35.48 2.66 -30.13
N GLU A 226 36.61 3.08 -29.57
CA GLU A 226 36.92 4.46 -29.14
C GLU A 226 36.66 5.59 -30.17
N ASP A 227 36.70 5.31 -31.46
CA ASP A 227 36.63 6.33 -32.51
C ASP A 227 35.22 6.86 -32.79
N ILE A 228 34.17 6.20 -32.29
CA ILE A 228 32.79 6.52 -32.63
C ILE A 228 31.93 6.59 -31.36
N LYS A 229 31.61 7.81 -30.90
CA LYS A 229 30.61 8.07 -29.83
C LYS A 229 29.18 7.83 -30.29
N ILE A 230 28.91 6.69 -30.93
CA ILE A 230 27.57 6.16 -31.10
C ILE A 230 27.26 5.43 -29.79
N GLY A 231 26.04 5.60 -29.26
CA GLY A 231 25.65 5.09 -27.93
C GLY A 231 25.83 3.58 -27.75
N TYR A 232 25.48 3.06 -26.58
CA TYR A 232 25.61 1.62 -26.25
C TYR A 232 24.52 0.76 -26.90
N TYR A 233 24.75 -0.56 -26.96
CA TYR A 233 23.80 -1.55 -27.46
C TYR A 233 22.49 -1.59 -26.66
N ARG A 234 21.34 -1.50 -27.35
CA ARG A 234 19.98 -1.60 -26.76
C ARG A 234 19.15 -2.67 -27.49
N PRO A 235 18.75 -3.77 -26.81
CA PRO A 235 18.05 -4.89 -27.44
C PRO A 235 16.74 -4.50 -28.16
N ASP A 236 15.90 -3.69 -27.51
CA ASP A 236 14.57 -3.29 -28.01
C ASP A 236 14.43 -1.77 -28.22
N GLY A 237 15.54 -1.04 -28.15
CA GLY A 237 15.53 0.43 -28.12
C GLY A 237 14.96 1.03 -26.83
N THR A 238 14.53 0.21 -25.87
CA THR A 238 14.10 0.60 -24.52
C THR A 238 15.21 0.34 -23.50
N ASP A 239 15.15 1.04 -22.36
CA ASP A 239 16.08 0.87 -21.24
C ASP A 239 15.53 -0.06 -20.13
N ASP A 240 14.39 -0.71 -20.38
CA ASP A 240 13.70 -1.55 -19.38
C ASP A 240 14.43 -2.89 -19.15
N HIS A 241 15.03 -3.45 -20.20
CA HIS A 241 15.81 -4.70 -20.16
C HIS A 241 17.21 -4.48 -20.76
N PRO A 242 18.15 -3.89 -19.99
CA PRO A 242 19.49 -3.61 -20.50
C PRO A 242 20.31 -4.89 -20.66
N PHE A 243 21.13 -4.94 -21.72
CA PHE A 243 22.16 -5.96 -21.88
C PHE A 243 23.39 -5.57 -21.05
N ILE A 244 23.62 -6.29 -19.95
CA ILE A 244 24.75 -6.04 -19.04
C ILE A 244 25.87 -6.99 -19.39
N CYS A 245 27.05 -6.43 -19.67
CA CYS A 245 28.24 -7.21 -20.01
C CYS A 245 29.16 -7.38 -18.81
N SER A 246 29.89 -8.48 -18.78
CA SER A 246 31.03 -8.70 -17.91
C SER A 246 32.32 -8.22 -18.55
N THR A 247 33.23 -7.69 -17.73
CA THR A 247 34.58 -7.39 -18.18
C THR A 247 35.43 -8.65 -18.22
N GLU A 248 36.58 -8.64 -18.90
CA GLU A 248 37.47 -9.82 -18.95
C GLU A 248 38.03 -10.23 -17.57
N ARG A 249 37.93 -9.34 -16.57
CA ARG A 249 38.34 -9.61 -15.18
C ARG A 249 37.30 -10.46 -14.43
N GLU A 250 36.06 -10.43 -14.90
CA GLU A 250 34.92 -11.10 -14.30
C GLU A 250 34.58 -12.38 -15.07
N ASN A 251 33.92 -13.31 -14.39
CA ASN A 251 33.46 -14.57 -14.98
C ASN A 251 31.94 -14.53 -15.21
N GLY A 252 31.42 -13.36 -15.58
CA GLY A 252 29.99 -13.17 -15.82
C GLY A 252 29.51 -13.96 -17.04
N MET A 253 28.20 -14.22 -17.08
CA MET A 253 27.59 -15.07 -18.10
C MET A 253 27.55 -14.41 -19.49
N LEU A 254 27.41 -13.09 -19.54
CA LEU A 254 27.28 -12.35 -20.80
C LEU A 254 28.53 -11.53 -21.09
N ARG A 255 29.04 -11.67 -22.32
CA ARG A 255 30.08 -10.83 -22.89
C ARG A 255 29.54 -10.06 -24.08
N CYS A 256 30.26 -9.02 -24.50
CA CYS A 256 29.90 -8.28 -25.72
C CYS A 256 30.00 -9.13 -26.99
N ALA A 257 30.73 -10.26 -26.94
CA ALA A 257 30.72 -11.26 -28.00
C ALA A 257 29.39 -12.03 -28.13
N ASP A 258 28.58 -12.07 -27.06
CA ASP A 258 27.30 -12.79 -27.03
C ASP A 258 26.11 -11.92 -27.47
N VAL A 259 26.37 -10.71 -27.97
CA VAL A 259 25.33 -9.82 -28.49
C VAL A 259 24.66 -10.49 -29.69
N PRO A 260 23.33 -10.68 -29.67
CA PRO A 260 22.63 -11.38 -30.74
C PRO A 260 22.67 -10.59 -32.05
N HIS A 261 22.65 -11.30 -33.17
CA HIS A 261 22.56 -10.68 -34.49
C HIS A 261 21.32 -9.80 -34.62
N ARG A 262 21.48 -8.63 -35.25
CA ARG A 262 20.37 -7.71 -35.53
C ARG A 262 19.26 -8.42 -36.28
N ARG A 263 18.01 -8.26 -35.84
CA ARG A 263 16.83 -8.82 -36.52
C ARG A 263 16.03 -7.72 -37.19
N VAL A 264 15.64 -7.91 -38.45
CA VAL A 264 14.75 -7.01 -39.20
C VAL A 264 13.61 -7.85 -39.78
N ALA A 265 12.36 -7.50 -39.48
CA ALA A 265 11.18 -8.26 -39.92
C ALA A 265 11.20 -9.77 -39.56
N GLY A 266 11.90 -10.15 -38.48
CA GLY A 266 11.99 -11.53 -38.00
C GLY A 266 13.18 -12.36 -38.54
N THR A 267 13.90 -11.85 -39.54
CA THR A 267 15.13 -12.49 -40.06
C THR A 267 16.39 -11.89 -39.40
N SER A 268 17.36 -12.75 -39.06
CA SER A 268 18.66 -12.35 -38.51
C SER A 268 19.60 -11.88 -39.62
N CYS A 269 20.12 -10.67 -39.49
CA CYS A 269 21.13 -10.08 -40.36
C CYS A 269 22.49 -10.75 -40.12
N SER A 270 23.10 -11.31 -41.16
CA SER A 270 24.42 -11.94 -41.10
C SER A 270 25.46 -11.28 -42.00
N LEU A 271 25.07 -10.27 -42.80
CA LEU A 271 25.99 -9.63 -43.76
C LEU A 271 26.93 -8.65 -43.07
N ASP A 272 28.18 -8.67 -43.52
CA ASP A 272 29.21 -7.70 -43.13
C ASP A 272 29.06 -6.38 -43.91
N ALA A 273 29.57 -5.29 -43.31
CA ALA A 273 29.44 -3.94 -43.86
C ALA A 273 30.09 -3.76 -45.25
N GLU A 274 31.10 -4.57 -45.59
CA GLU A 274 31.77 -4.54 -46.89
C GLU A 274 31.04 -5.38 -47.96
N GLU A 275 30.36 -6.48 -47.59
CA GLU A 275 29.56 -7.29 -48.51
C GLU A 275 28.28 -6.58 -48.97
N ALA A 276 27.71 -5.72 -48.13
CA ALA A 276 26.52 -4.95 -48.49
C ALA A 276 26.75 -3.88 -49.57
N ARG A 277 28.01 -3.57 -49.91
CA ARG A 277 28.34 -2.60 -50.98
C ARG A 277 28.33 -3.22 -52.38
N THR A 278 28.44 -4.55 -52.51
CA THR A 278 28.63 -5.22 -53.80
C THR A 278 27.35 -5.75 -54.44
N ASP A 279 26.28 -5.97 -53.68
CA ASP A 279 25.02 -6.54 -54.19
C ASP A 279 23.85 -5.54 -54.13
N ILE A 280 23.74 -4.67 -55.13
CA ILE A 280 22.50 -3.91 -55.38
C ILE A 280 21.89 -4.37 -56.70
N ARG A 281 21.15 -5.49 -56.64
CA ARG A 281 20.02 -5.73 -57.53
C ARG A 281 18.94 -6.50 -56.78
N PRO A 282 17.79 -5.89 -56.44
CA PRO A 282 16.75 -6.61 -55.72
C PRO A 282 16.05 -7.59 -56.67
N SER A 283 16.23 -8.89 -56.43
CA SER A 283 15.30 -9.92 -56.90
C SER A 283 14.02 -9.84 -56.05
N VAL A 284 12.87 -10.12 -56.67
CA VAL A 284 11.53 -9.79 -56.12
C VAL A 284 11.06 -10.75 -55.01
N ASP A 285 11.90 -11.68 -54.53
CA ASP A 285 11.48 -12.77 -53.63
C ASP A 285 12.50 -13.17 -52.55
N GLU A 286 13.52 -12.35 -52.25
CA GLU A 286 14.50 -12.65 -51.21
C GLU A 286 14.52 -11.62 -50.07
N SER A 287 14.75 -12.12 -48.85
CA SER A 287 14.90 -11.34 -47.63
C SER A 287 15.84 -10.16 -47.84
N VAL A 288 15.40 -8.95 -47.47
CA VAL A 288 16.18 -7.71 -47.60
C VAL A 288 17.59 -7.94 -47.05
N PRO A 289 18.67 -7.79 -47.86
CA PRO A 289 20.03 -7.90 -47.37
C PRO A 289 20.25 -6.83 -46.31
N CYS A 290 20.51 -7.26 -45.07
CA CYS A 290 20.68 -6.36 -43.94
C CYS A 290 22.01 -6.62 -43.25
N VAL A 291 22.71 -5.52 -42.91
CA VAL A 291 24.01 -5.53 -42.25
C VAL A 291 23.84 -5.69 -40.74
N ASN A 292 24.65 -6.56 -40.15
CA ASN A 292 24.71 -6.74 -38.70
C ASN A 292 25.63 -5.72 -38.03
N TRP A 293 25.13 -4.51 -37.79
CA TRP A 293 25.90 -3.49 -37.06
C TRP A 293 26.19 -3.86 -35.59
N TYR A 294 25.51 -4.86 -35.03
CA TYR A 294 25.67 -5.22 -33.61
C TYR A 294 27.01 -5.90 -33.31
N GLN A 295 27.69 -6.44 -34.32
CA GLN A 295 29.03 -7.03 -34.17
C GLN A 295 30.12 -6.04 -33.78
N PHE A 296 29.90 -4.74 -34.00
CA PHE A 296 30.87 -3.69 -33.64
C PHE A 296 30.81 -3.30 -32.16
N TYR A 297 29.80 -3.77 -31.41
CA TYR A 297 29.73 -3.61 -29.95
C TYR A 297 30.61 -4.66 -29.27
N ASN A 298 31.91 -4.42 -29.19
CA ASN A 298 32.87 -5.37 -28.63
C ASN A 298 33.48 -4.91 -27.29
N GLU A 299 33.28 -3.65 -26.90
CA GLU A 299 33.95 -3.06 -25.74
C GLU A 299 32.99 -2.93 -24.56
N CYS A 300 33.22 -3.69 -23.49
CA CYS A 300 32.44 -3.59 -22.25
C CYS A 300 32.96 -2.46 -21.36
N ARG A 301 32.15 -1.43 -21.13
CA ARG A 301 32.48 -0.30 -20.26
C ARG A 301 31.31 0.09 -19.35
N ALA A 302 31.62 0.70 -18.22
CA ALA A 302 30.59 1.25 -17.33
C ALA A 302 29.87 2.44 -18.02
N GLY A 303 28.56 2.31 -18.19
CA GLY A 303 27.69 3.38 -18.67
C GLY A 303 27.30 4.36 -17.55
N GLU A 304 26.42 5.30 -17.90
CA GLU A 304 26.02 6.39 -16.99
C GLU A 304 24.89 6.00 -16.01
N ILE A 305 23.98 5.13 -16.44
CA ILE A 305 22.73 4.85 -15.73
C ILE A 305 22.59 3.35 -15.44
N ASN A 306 22.26 3.02 -14.19
CA ASN A 306 21.94 1.66 -13.76
C ASN A 306 20.55 1.20 -14.27
N PRO A 307 20.24 -0.12 -14.28
CA PRO A 307 18.93 -0.64 -14.68
C PRO A 307 17.75 0.02 -13.97
N HIS A 308 16.56 -0.03 -14.58
CA HIS A 308 15.32 0.56 -14.06
C HIS A 308 15.48 2.04 -13.64
N LYS A 309 16.03 2.87 -14.54
CA LYS A 309 16.24 4.31 -14.32
C LYS A 309 17.10 4.62 -13.09
N GLY A 310 18.01 3.73 -12.73
CA GLY A 310 18.89 3.91 -11.58
C GLY A 310 18.39 3.33 -10.27
N ALA A 311 17.19 2.73 -10.24
CA ALA A 311 16.59 2.24 -9.00
C ALA A 311 17.34 1.03 -8.41
N ILE A 312 17.85 0.13 -9.28
CA ILE A 312 18.49 -1.12 -8.87
C ILE A 312 19.99 -1.04 -9.10
N ASN A 313 20.77 -0.97 -8.02
CA ASN A 313 22.23 -1.01 -8.04
C ASN A 313 22.82 -1.37 -6.66
N PHE A 314 24.11 -1.68 -6.64
CA PHE A 314 24.88 -1.97 -5.43
C PHE A 314 26.01 -0.96 -5.21
N ASP A 315 25.87 0.26 -5.72
CA ASP A 315 26.92 1.28 -5.66
C ASP A 315 27.05 1.91 -4.27
N ASN A 316 25.95 1.93 -3.51
CA ASN A 316 25.88 2.45 -2.15
C ASN A 316 25.02 1.53 -1.28
N ILE A 317 25.25 1.59 0.05
CA ILE A 317 24.51 0.76 1.01
C ILE A 317 22.99 0.98 0.95
N GLY A 318 22.54 2.21 0.70
CA GLY A 318 21.11 2.54 0.61
C GLY A 318 20.42 1.89 -0.60
N TYR A 319 21.05 1.92 -1.77
CA TYR A 319 20.53 1.25 -2.97
C TYR A 319 20.61 -0.28 -2.84
N ALA A 320 21.68 -0.79 -2.21
CA ALA A 320 21.77 -2.21 -1.89
C ALA A 320 20.63 -2.66 -0.97
N TRP A 321 20.23 -1.86 0.03
CA TRP A 321 19.07 -2.17 0.87
C TRP A 321 17.74 -2.17 0.11
N ILE A 322 17.55 -1.25 -0.85
CA ILE A 322 16.36 -1.25 -1.71
C ILE A 322 16.31 -2.54 -2.54
N ALA A 323 17.42 -2.93 -3.16
CA ALA A 323 17.52 -4.16 -3.93
C ALA A 323 17.29 -5.41 -3.06
N ILE A 324 17.89 -5.47 -1.87
CA ILE A 324 17.71 -6.59 -0.93
C ILE A 324 16.27 -6.65 -0.44
N PHE A 325 15.64 -5.53 -0.12
CA PHE A 325 14.22 -5.49 0.27
C PHE A 325 13.33 -6.10 -0.82
N GLN A 326 13.55 -5.72 -2.08
CA GLN A 326 12.85 -6.30 -3.22
C GLN A 326 13.11 -7.81 -3.39
N VAL A 327 14.32 -8.29 -3.08
CA VAL A 327 14.61 -9.74 -3.06
C VAL A 327 13.84 -10.45 -1.94
N ILE A 328 13.76 -9.87 -0.74
CA ILE A 328 13.03 -10.46 0.39
C ILE A 328 11.52 -10.54 0.11
N THR A 329 10.95 -9.55 -0.59
CA THR A 329 9.53 -9.58 -0.97
C THR A 329 9.22 -10.58 -2.08
N LEU A 330 10.24 -11.26 -2.63
CA LEU A 330 10.12 -12.23 -3.72
C LEU A 330 9.49 -11.66 -5.00
N GLU A 331 9.62 -10.35 -5.22
CA GLU A 331 9.08 -9.66 -6.40
C GLU A 331 10.22 -9.18 -7.29
N GLY A 332 10.32 -9.69 -8.53
CA GLY A 332 11.37 -9.27 -9.48
C GLY A 332 12.81 -9.60 -9.04
N TRP A 333 12.97 -10.45 -8.01
CA TRP A 333 14.28 -10.86 -7.49
C TRP A 333 15.12 -11.63 -8.50
N VAL A 334 14.45 -12.35 -9.40
CA VAL A 334 15.06 -13.16 -10.46
C VAL A 334 15.82 -12.26 -11.45
N ASP A 335 15.26 -11.10 -11.78
CA ASP A 335 15.90 -10.14 -12.71
C ASP A 335 17.17 -9.57 -12.11
N ILE A 336 17.14 -9.19 -10.82
CA ILE A 336 18.31 -8.71 -10.08
C ILE A 336 19.41 -9.79 -10.04
N MET A 337 19.02 -11.04 -9.78
CA MET A 337 19.94 -12.17 -9.79
C MET A 337 20.59 -12.35 -11.17
N TYR A 338 19.81 -12.34 -12.25
CA TYR A 338 20.34 -12.48 -13.60
C TYR A 338 21.28 -11.33 -13.98
N TYR A 339 20.93 -10.07 -13.67
CA TYR A 339 21.84 -8.93 -13.89
C TYR A 339 23.20 -9.11 -13.22
N VAL A 340 23.21 -9.61 -11.98
CA VAL A 340 24.43 -9.86 -11.22
C VAL A 340 25.19 -11.09 -11.74
N MET A 341 24.49 -12.11 -12.23
CA MET A 341 25.11 -13.30 -12.85
C MET A 341 25.76 -12.97 -14.19
N ASP A 342 25.10 -12.13 -14.99
CA ASP A 342 25.58 -11.67 -16.29
C ASP A 342 26.82 -10.78 -16.15
N ALA A 343 26.84 -9.90 -15.14
CA ALA A 343 27.94 -8.96 -14.93
C ALA A 343 29.17 -9.57 -14.24
N HIS A 344 28.99 -10.42 -13.22
CA HIS A 344 30.09 -10.84 -12.34
C HIS A 344 30.41 -12.34 -12.38
N SER A 345 29.43 -13.20 -12.11
CA SER A 345 29.62 -14.66 -12.12
C SER A 345 28.32 -15.44 -12.00
N PHE A 346 28.26 -16.60 -12.66
CA PHE A 346 27.19 -17.58 -12.48
C PHE A 346 26.92 -17.94 -11.01
N TYR A 347 27.96 -18.13 -10.18
CA TYR A 347 27.82 -18.59 -8.80
C TYR A 347 27.15 -17.59 -7.84
N ASN A 348 26.89 -16.37 -8.29
CA ASN A 348 26.19 -15.37 -7.48
C ASN A 348 24.77 -15.82 -7.05
N PHE A 349 24.16 -16.80 -7.73
CA PHE A 349 22.87 -17.37 -7.31
C PHE A 349 22.88 -17.84 -5.84
N ILE A 350 24.02 -18.31 -5.33
CA ILE A 350 24.17 -18.80 -3.95
C ILE A 350 23.83 -17.70 -2.94
N TYR A 351 24.26 -16.46 -3.21
CA TYR A 351 23.95 -15.32 -2.36
C TYR A 351 22.44 -15.08 -2.26
N PHE A 352 21.73 -15.09 -3.39
CA PHE A 352 20.29 -14.83 -3.43
C PHE A 352 19.49 -15.94 -2.76
N ILE A 353 19.84 -17.20 -3.02
CA ILE A 353 19.19 -18.34 -2.37
C ILE A 353 19.42 -18.31 -0.86
N PHE A 354 20.63 -18.02 -0.41
CA PHE A 354 20.93 -17.93 1.03
C PHE A 354 20.18 -16.76 1.69
N LEU A 355 20.14 -15.58 1.04
CA LEU A 355 19.36 -14.44 1.50
C LEU A 355 17.87 -14.78 1.63
N ILE A 356 17.27 -15.43 0.62
CA ILE A 356 15.86 -15.83 0.63
C ILE A 356 15.60 -16.84 1.74
N ILE A 357 16.44 -17.87 1.89
CA ILE A 357 16.28 -18.89 2.94
C ILE A 357 16.36 -18.24 4.33
N VAL A 358 17.39 -17.43 4.60
CA VAL A 358 17.55 -16.78 5.90
C VAL A 358 16.33 -15.89 6.20
N SER A 359 15.92 -15.07 5.22
CA SER A 359 14.83 -14.10 5.36
C SER A 359 13.47 -14.77 5.57
N THR A 360 13.17 -15.81 4.79
CA THR A 360 11.92 -16.57 4.90
C THR A 360 11.85 -17.35 6.20
N ASN A 361 12.95 -17.94 6.68
CA ASN A 361 12.98 -18.61 7.98
C ASN A 361 12.78 -17.64 9.15
N THR A 362 13.33 -16.42 9.07
CA THR A 362 13.02 -15.38 10.05
C THR A 362 11.56 -14.95 10.02
N HIS A 363 10.93 -14.92 8.84
CA HIS A 363 9.52 -14.58 8.70
C HIS A 363 8.58 -15.71 9.18
N SER A 364 8.90 -16.97 8.87
CA SER A 364 8.09 -18.12 9.29
C SER A 364 8.16 -18.38 10.80
N ASN A 365 9.32 -18.20 11.42
CA ASN A 365 9.42 -18.34 12.88
C ASN A 365 8.65 -17.25 13.63
N MET A 366 8.45 -16.06 13.03
CA MET A 366 7.60 -15.00 13.58
C MET A 366 6.11 -15.38 13.62
N HIS A 367 5.65 -16.27 12.75
CA HIS A 367 4.27 -16.75 12.76
C HIS A 367 4.00 -17.81 13.85
N ASN A 368 5.05 -18.41 14.42
CA ASN A 368 4.96 -19.51 15.39
C ASN A 368 5.24 -19.09 16.84
N THR A 369 5.58 -17.83 17.08
CA THR A 369 5.77 -17.21 18.40
C THR A 369 4.72 -16.15 18.62
#